data_AF-A0AAW4W6H3-F1
#
_entry.id   AF-A0AAW4W6H3-F1
#
_cell.length_a   1.000
_cell.length_b   1.000
_cell.length_c   1.000
_cell.angle_alpha   90.00
_cell.angle_beta   90.00
_cell.angle_gamma   90.00
#
_symmetry.space_group_name_H-M   'P 1'
#
loop_
_entity.id
_entity.type
_entity.pdbx_description
1 polymer ?
#
loop_
_entity_poly.entity_id
_entity_poly.type
_entity_poly.pdbx_seq_one_letter_code
_entity_poly.pdbx_strand_id
1 'polypeptide(L)' 'MLYRTLLKLKERNGLTDDLKNKIDIFFATGRITEEQYNELMDINKEERALTMEDRVWGNSVLCHV' A
#
# COMPACT_ATOMS: atom_id res chain seq x y z
N MET A 1 13.04 -17.00 -0.54
CA MET A 1 12.01 -16.13 -1.17
C MET A 1 11.54 -15.12 -0.15
N LEU A 2 11.77 -13.82 -0.38
CA LEU A 2 11.51 -12.73 0.57
C LEU A 2 10.05 -12.71 1.08
N TYR A 3 9.10 -12.90 0.17
CA TYR A 3 7.66 -12.97 0.47
C TYR A 3 7.31 -14.02 1.54
N ARG A 4 7.81 -15.26 1.42
CA ARG A 4 7.52 -16.33 2.39
C ARG A 4 8.03 -16.00 3.80
N THR A 5 9.11 -15.23 3.91
CA THR A 5 9.65 -14.78 5.19
C THR A 5 8.75 -13.72 5.82
N LEU A 6 8.26 -12.76 5.02
CA LEU A 6 7.32 -11.73 5.47
C LEU A 6 5.97 -12.34 5.87
N LEU A 7 5.48 -13.30 5.09
CA LEU A 7 4.23 -14.02 5.38
C LEU A 7 4.31 -14.77 6.73
N LYS A 8 5.39 -15.52 6.97
CA LYS A 8 5.60 -16.23 8.24
C LYS A 8 5.77 -15.28 9.43
N LEU A 9 6.37 -14.11 9.22
CA LEU A 9 6.49 -13.07 10.23
C LEU A 9 5.13 -12.50 10.60
N LYS A 10 4.30 -12.18 9.59
CA LYS A 10 2.91 -11.75 9.77
C LYS A 10 2.08 -12.79 10.52
N GLU A 11 2.18 -14.07 10.16
CA GLU A 11 1.43 -15.15 10.83
C GLU A 11 1.81 -15.33 12.31
N ARG A 12 3.07 -15.06 12.68
CA ARG A 12 3.57 -15.28 14.04
C ARG A 12 3.43 -14.07 14.96
N ASN A 13 3.66 -12.87 14.43
CA ASN A 13 3.73 -11.64 15.20
C ASN A 13 2.60 -10.65 14.88
N GLY A 14 1.80 -10.93 13.85
CA GLY A 14 0.82 -10.00 13.30
C GLY A 14 1.43 -8.95 12.37
N LEU A 15 0.58 -8.07 11.87
CA LEU A 15 0.97 -6.96 11.01
C LEU A 15 1.41 -5.75 11.86
N THR A 16 2.64 -5.80 12.37
CA THR A 16 3.21 -4.68 13.15
C THR A 16 3.61 -3.51 12.24
N ASP A 17 3.69 -2.29 12.78
CA ASP A 17 4.09 -1.12 12.00
C ASP A 17 5.52 -1.23 11.47
N ASP A 18 6.43 -1.88 12.21
CA ASP A 18 7.77 -2.25 11.72
C ASP A 18 7.72 -3.16 10.49
N LEU A 19 6.76 -4.10 10.45
CA LEU A 19 6.59 -5.00 9.31
C LEU A 19 6.00 -4.25 8.12
N LYS A 20 5.02 -3.35 8.33
CA LYS A 20 4.47 -2.46 7.31
C LYS A 20 5.56 -1.60 6.67
N ASN A 21 6.36 -0.90 7.49
CA ASN A 21 7.47 -0.07 6.99
C ASN A 21 8.47 -0.87 6.15
N LYS A 22 8.77 -2.11 6.54
CA LYS A 22 9.64 -2.98 5.74
C LYS A 22 8.99 -3.37 4.41
N ILE A 23 7.71 -3.73 4.43
CA ILE A 23 6.93 -4.06 3.23
C ILE A 23 6.91 -2.86 2.25
N ASP A 24 6.67 -1.64 2.74
CA ASP A 24 6.69 -0.41 1.95
C ASP A 24 8.06 -0.17 1.30
N ILE A 25 9.15 -0.32 2.06
CA ILE A 25 10.51 -0.20 1.52
C ILE A 25 10.75 -1.26 0.43
N PHE A 26 10.34 -2.51 0.64
CA PHE A 26 10.50 -3.57 -0.36
C PHE A 26 9.68 -3.34 -1.62
N PHE A 27 8.49 -2.75 -1.48
CA PHE A 27 7.64 -2.36 -2.59
C PHE A 27 8.26 -1.19 -3.38
N ALA A 28 8.69 -0.13 -2.69
CA ALA A 28 9.37 1.02 -3.30
C ALA A 28 10.68 0.63 -4.02
N THR A 29 11.38 -0.38 -3.50
CA THR A 29 12.61 -0.93 -4.10
C THR A 29 12.32 -1.93 -5.24
N GLY A 30 11.04 -2.27 -5.50
CA GLY A 30 10.66 -3.23 -6.54
C GLY A 30 11.06 -4.68 -6.26
N ARG A 31 11.22 -5.06 -4.99
CA ARG A 31 11.59 -6.42 -4.57
C ARG A 31 10.39 -7.36 -4.43
N ILE A 32 9.18 -6.81 -4.36
CA ILE A 32 7.90 -7.52 -4.30
C ILE A 32 6.91 -6.89 -5.27
N THR A 33 5.91 -7.66 -5.72
CA THR A 33 4.85 -7.17 -6.59
C THR A 33 3.71 -6.53 -5.79
N GLU A 34 2.86 -5.76 -6.46
CA GLU A 34 1.66 -5.14 -5.87
C GLU A 34 0.69 -6.18 -5.29
N GLU A 35 0.55 -7.34 -5.94
CA GLU A 35 -0.27 -8.45 -5.44
C GLU A 35 0.26 -8.97 -4.11
N GLN A 36 1.56 -9.20 -4.02
CA GLN A 36 2.23 -9.62 -2.79
C GLN A 36 2.11 -8.55 -1.69
N TYR A 37 2.22 -7.28 -2.06
CA TYR A 37 2.02 -6.17 -1.14
C TYR A 37 0.61 -6.17 -0.56
N ASN A 38 -0.43 -6.27 -1.40
CA ASN A 38 -1.83 -6.29 -0.95
C ASN A 38 -2.12 -7.49 -0.02
N GLU A 39 -1.60 -8.67 -0.35
CA GLU A 39 -1.73 -9.87 0.50
C GLU A 39 -1.02 -9.71 1.85
N LEU A 40 0.14 -9.05 1.85
CA LEU A 40 0.88 -8.80 3.08
C LEU A 40 0.19 -7.72 3.93
N MET A 41 -0.29 -6.62 3.34
CA MET A 41 -0.91 -5.49 4.04
C MET A 41 -2.40 -5.69 4.39
N ASP A 42 -3.04 -6.80 4.01
CA ASP A 42 -4.51 -7.01 4.15
C ASP A 42 -5.35 -5.84 3.59
N ILE A 43 -4.81 -5.14 2.58
CA ILE A 43 -5.54 -4.07 1.91
C ILE A 43 -6.60 -4.72 1.04
N ASN A 44 -7.85 -4.68 1.51
CA ASN A 44 -8.98 -4.93 0.65
C ASN A 44 -8.98 -3.87 -0.45
N LYS A 45 -9.05 -4.32 -1.70
CA LYS A 45 -8.98 -3.47 -2.91
C LYS A 45 -9.95 -2.28 -2.89
N GLU A 46 -11.00 -2.35 -2.08
CA GLU A 46 -12.02 -1.32 -1.89
C GLU A 46 -11.46 -0.02 -1.25
N GLU A 47 -10.44 -0.10 -0.39
CA GLU A 47 -9.90 1.07 0.31
C GLU A 47 -8.89 1.88 -0.54
N ARG A 48 -8.27 1.24 -1.54
CA ARG A 48 -7.32 1.91 -2.44
C ARG A 48 -7.96 2.87 -3.45
N ALA A 49 -9.27 2.73 -3.71
CA ALA A 49 -10.00 3.66 -4.58
C ALA A 49 -10.19 5.04 -3.93
N LEU A 50 -10.23 5.11 -2.59
CA LEU A 50 -10.56 6.34 -1.87
C LEU A 50 -9.37 7.29 -1.65
N THR A 51 -8.12 6.91 -2.00
CA THR A 51 -6.94 7.74 -1.68
C THR A 51 -6.24 8.35 -2.90
N MET A 52 -6.66 7.98 -4.12
CA MET A 52 -6.10 8.54 -5.37
C MET A 52 -7.00 9.57 -6.06
N GLU A 53 -8.25 9.78 -5.63
CA GLU A 53 -9.16 10.78 -6.24
C GLU A 53 -9.17 12.16 -5.53
N ASP A 54 -8.70 12.29 -4.29
CA ASP A 54 -8.83 13.56 -3.52
C ASP A 54 -7.66 14.56 -3.68
N ARG A 55 -6.75 14.38 -4.64
CA ARG A 55 -5.71 15.37 -4.96
C ARG A 55 -5.87 16.08 -6.32
N VAL A 56 -7.00 15.92 -7.02
CA VAL A 56 -7.19 16.54 -8.35
C VAL A 56 -8.08 17.79 -8.35
N TRP A 57 -8.75 18.18 -7.26
CA TRP A 57 -9.48 19.46 -7.26
C TRP A 57 -8.97 20.50 -6.25
N GLY A 58 -7.66 20.68 -6.27
CA GLY A 58 -7.01 21.92 -5.86
C GLY A 58 -6.75 22.84 -7.06
N ASN A 59 -7.78 23.59 -7.45
CA ASN A 59 -7.72 24.89 -8.14
C ASN A 59 -7.31 24.95 -9.64
N SER A 60 -8.30 25.13 -10.52
CA SER A 60 -8.13 25.99 -11.71
C SER A 60 -9.47 26.45 -12.29
N VAL A 61 -9.64 27.78 -12.25
CA VAL A 61 -10.51 28.64 -13.06
C VAL A 61 -12.03 28.55 -12.86
N LEU A 62 -12.53 29.35 -11.92
CA LEU A 62 -13.78 30.10 -12.08
C LEU A 62 -13.59 31.13 -13.22
N CYS A 63 -13.57 30.62 -14.46
CA CYS A 63 -13.81 31.39 -15.68
C CYS A 63 -15.01 30.77 -16.39
N HIS A 64 -16.22 31.00 -15.88
CA HIS A 64 -17.34 31.47 -16.69
C HIS A 64 -18.56 31.75 -15.79
N VAL A 65 -19.21 32.87 -16.14
CA VAL A 65 -20.47 33.43 -15.67
C VAL A 65 -20.38 34.29 -14.40
#